data_AF-A0A936KBQ9-F1
#
_entry.id   AF-A0A936KBQ9-F1
#
_cell.length_a   1.000
_cell.length_b   1.000
_cell.length_c   1.000
_cell.angle_alpha   90.00
_cell.angle_beta   90.00
_cell.angle_gamma   90.00
#
_symmetry.space_group_name_H-M   'P 1'
#
loop_
_entity.id
_entity.type
_entity.pdbx_description
1 polymer ?
#
loop_
_entity_poly.entity_id
_entity_poly.type
_entity_poly.pdbx_seq_one_letter_code
_entity_poly.pdbx_strand_id
1 'polypeptide(L)'
;MRDRRAVGRLVRLDHGVGRALDAAGDAQRAQQVAHEGGLAGAKFALQFNKGLAQAGQGGQPGGEGGGVVLAAPVQPGRGRAFYNADVTVHDAPFDVQVLWSRVGAWARELGFSQVGVADVDLSAAEPGLMQWLAAGFHGSMDYMAAHGLKRARPAELVPGTVSVITARMDYLPRATLPDWQDAELARLTRPHEGIVSVYARGRDYHKVVRGRLQKLQDRIAAEIGPFGHRVFSDSAPVLEAELAARSGQGWRGKHTLVLSREGGSMFFLGEIYLDLALPPTAPVGDHCGRCQACIDICPTGAIVAPYRLDARRCISYLTIEHHGSIDEELRPLIGNRIYGCDDCQTVCPWNKYAGRSTLPDFDAREGMSGSTLVELFGWSEDEFLRRTEGSPIRRIGHERWLRNIAIALGNALAALPADDRGRDGLRRALQTRAEHPSDIVREHVRWALGR
;
A
#
# COMPACT_ATOMS: atom_id res chain seq x y z
N MET A 1 -18.20 -32.65 -33.52
CA MET A 1 -17.83 -31.39 -32.82
C MET A 1 -17.18 -31.77 -31.50
N ARG A 2 -15.85 -31.66 -31.40
CA ARG A 2 -15.10 -32.02 -30.18
C ARG A 2 -14.87 -30.77 -29.33
N ASP A 3 -15.31 -30.88 -28.09
CA ASP A 3 -15.16 -29.95 -26.99
C ASP A 3 -13.66 -29.80 -26.62
N ARG A 4 -13.11 -28.59 -26.80
CA ARG A 4 -11.73 -28.27 -26.41
C ARG A 4 -11.75 -27.74 -24.97
N ARG A 5 -11.61 -28.64 -23.99
CA ARG A 5 -11.26 -28.26 -22.61
C ARG A 5 -9.92 -27.52 -22.64
N ALA A 6 -9.89 -26.30 -22.13
CA ALA A 6 -8.66 -25.54 -21.96
C ALA A 6 -7.85 -26.16 -20.81
N VAL A 7 -6.91 -27.04 -21.16
CA VAL A 7 -5.92 -27.55 -20.20
C VAL A 7 -5.02 -26.38 -19.81
N GLY A 8 -5.10 -25.96 -18.54
CA GLY A 8 -4.23 -24.92 -18.02
C GLY A 8 -2.78 -25.42 -17.97
N ARG A 9 -1.86 -24.66 -18.56
CA ARG A 9 -0.42 -24.95 -18.46
C ARG A 9 0.12 -24.36 -17.17
N LEU A 10 0.69 -25.19 -16.31
CA LEU A 10 1.53 -24.73 -15.21
C LEU A 10 2.90 -24.40 -15.80
N VAL A 11 3.32 -23.16 -15.67
CA VAL A 11 4.73 -22.82 -15.75
C VAL A 11 5.27 -22.98 -14.34
N ARG A 12 6.30 -23.81 -14.14
CA ARG A 12 7.05 -23.87 -12.89
C ARG A 12 8.52 -23.68 -13.24
N LEU A 13 9.19 -22.78 -12.53
CA LEU A 13 10.60 -22.55 -12.73
C LEU A 13 11.40 -23.46 -11.79
N ASP A 14 12.03 -24.49 -12.34
CA ASP A 14 13.06 -25.22 -11.61
C ASP A 14 14.38 -24.46 -11.74
N HIS A 15 14.81 -23.81 -10.66
CA HIS A 15 16.15 -23.24 -10.60
C HIS A 15 17.16 -24.37 -10.36
N GLY A 16 17.71 -24.90 -11.45
CA GLY A 16 18.84 -25.82 -11.46
C GLY A 16 20.17 -25.18 -11.05
N VAL A 17 20.20 -24.40 -9.97
CA VAL A 17 21.41 -24.04 -9.21
C VAL A 17 20.98 -23.90 -7.75
N GLY A 18 21.09 -24.97 -6.97
CA GLY A 18 20.60 -24.94 -5.58
C GLY A 18 20.73 -26.22 -4.77
N ARG A 19 21.70 -27.12 -5.03
CA ARG A 19 22.16 -28.03 -3.96
C ARG A 19 23.17 -27.30 -3.06
N ALA A 20 22.71 -26.21 -2.47
CA ALA A 20 23.30 -25.50 -1.35
C ALA A 20 22.27 -24.41 -0.98
N LEU A 21 21.68 -24.53 0.20
CA LEU A 21 20.58 -23.72 0.76
C LEU A 21 19.17 -24.32 0.51
N ASP A 22 18.84 -25.33 1.33
CA ASP A 22 17.47 -25.71 1.65
C ASP A 22 16.70 -24.50 2.22
N ALA A 23 16.00 -23.77 1.37
CA ALA A 23 15.15 -22.64 1.77
C ALA A 23 13.80 -23.06 2.41
N ALA A 24 13.57 -24.36 2.60
CA ALA A 24 12.39 -24.87 3.32
C ALA A 24 12.56 -24.89 4.85
N GLY A 25 13.80 -24.80 5.37
CA GLY A 25 14.09 -24.86 6.80
C GLY A 25 14.10 -23.50 7.53
N ASP A 26 14.39 -22.40 6.83
CA ASP A 26 14.62 -21.10 7.49
C ASP A 26 13.38 -20.20 7.59
N ALA A 27 12.29 -20.53 6.90
CA ALA A 27 11.02 -19.80 7.01
C ALA A 27 10.39 -19.91 8.42
N GLN A 28 10.71 -20.97 9.18
CA GLN A 28 10.25 -21.13 10.57
C GLN A 28 11.10 -20.36 11.60
N ARG A 29 12.37 -20.04 11.31
CA ARG A 29 13.23 -19.29 12.25
C ARG A 29 13.05 -17.78 12.19
N ALA A 30 12.51 -17.24 11.09
CA ALA A 30 12.14 -15.82 11.00
C ALA A 30 10.79 -15.49 11.69
N GLN A 31 10.07 -16.48 12.22
CA GLN A 31 8.77 -16.29 12.88
C GLN A 31 8.84 -16.12 14.42
N GLN A 32 10.03 -16.19 15.04
CA GLN A 32 10.18 -16.12 16.50
C GLN A 32 11.21 -15.10 16.98
N VAL A 33 11.20 -13.85 16.49
CA VAL A 33 11.70 -12.71 17.27
C VAL A 33 10.92 -11.44 16.87
N ALA A 34 9.77 -11.23 17.48
CA ALA A 34 9.05 -9.96 17.40
C ALA A 34 8.47 -9.64 18.79
N HIS A 35 9.34 -9.62 19.78
CA HIS A 35 9.18 -8.77 20.95
C HIS A 35 10.32 -7.76 20.92
N GLU A 36 9.98 -6.52 21.28
CA GLU A 36 10.82 -5.31 21.29
C GLU A 36 10.72 -4.42 20.04
N GLY A 37 10.36 -3.16 20.31
CA GLY A 37 10.01 -2.16 19.32
C GLY A 37 11.21 -1.67 18.51
N GLY A 38 10.96 -1.40 17.24
CA GLY A 38 11.92 -0.83 16.31
C GLY A 38 11.74 -1.46 14.93
N LEU A 39 11.33 -0.66 13.95
CA LEU A 39 11.41 -1.07 12.55
C LEU A 39 12.91 -1.27 12.23
N ALA A 40 13.29 -2.49 11.89
CA ALA A 40 14.65 -2.83 11.51
C ALA A 40 15.02 -2.11 10.20
N GLY A 41 15.87 -1.08 10.30
CA GLY A 41 16.70 -0.67 9.19
C GLY A 41 17.63 -1.82 8.82
N ALA A 42 17.63 -2.22 7.54
CA ALA A 42 18.49 -3.30 7.06
C ALA A 42 19.97 -2.88 7.16
N LYS A 43 20.65 -3.29 8.24
CA LYS A 43 22.11 -3.36 8.30
C LYS A 43 22.49 -4.82 8.17
N PHE A 44 23.05 -5.21 7.03
CA PHE A 44 23.73 -6.49 6.89
C PHE A 44 25.25 -6.28 7.04
N ALA A 45 25.85 -7.11 7.90
CA ALA A 45 27.28 -7.17 8.13
C ALA A 45 27.97 -7.81 6.92
N LEU A 46 28.94 -7.10 6.35
CA LEU A 46 29.94 -7.68 5.44
C LEU A 46 30.93 -8.49 6.28
N GLN A 47 30.88 -9.81 6.16
CA GLN A 47 31.97 -10.68 6.63
C GLN A 47 32.73 -11.22 5.42
N PHE A 48 33.89 -10.61 5.16
CA PHE A 48 34.90 -11.13 4.25
C PHE A 48 35.50 -12.40 4.84
N ASN A 49 35.49 -13.51 4.09
CA ASN A 49 36.37 -14.64 4.38
C ASN A 49 37.51 -14.68 3.35
N LYS A 50 38.69 -14.32 3.86
CA LYS A 50 40.01 -14.65 3.33
C LYS A 50 40.30 -16.14 3.60
N GLY A 51 40.77 -16.84 2.57
CA GLY A 51 41.92 -17.74 2.71
C GLY A 51 41.69 -19.26 2.58
N LEU A 52 42.59 -19.85 1.77
CA LEU A 52 43.07 -21.25 1.72
C LEU A 52 42.21 -22.25 0.93
N ALA A 53 42.74 -23.11 0.06
CA ALA A 53 44.10 -23.34 -0.46
C ALA A 53 44.03 -24.21 -1.74
N GLN A 54 45.19 -24.32 -2.40
CA GLN A 54 45.48 -24.98 -3.68
C GLN A 54 45.30 -26.51 -3.69
N ALA A 55 44.90 -27.03 -4.86
CA ALA A 55 45.34 -28.26 -5.54
C ALA A 55 44.61 -28.28 -6.90
N GLY A 56 45.10 -28.67 -8.08
CA GLY A 56 46.28 -29.34 -8.61
C GLY A 56 45.90 -29.72 -10.05
N GLN A 57 46.84 -29.64 -11.00
CA GLN A 57 46.63 -29.76 -12.45
C GLN A 57 46.17 -31.15 -12.95
N GLY A 58 45.49 -31.22 -14.11
CA GLY A 58 45.50 -32.41 -14.98
C GLY A 58 44.41 -32.52 -16.06
N GLY A 59 44.79 -32.33 -17.35
CA GLY A 59 44.45 -33.19 -18.51
C GLY A 59 43.02 -33.33 -19.07
N GLN A 60 42.85 -32.95 -20.35
CA GLN A 60 41.77 -33.25 -21.34
C GLN A 60 41.70 -34.75 -21.79
N PRO A 61 40.86 -35.19 -22.77
CA PRO A 61 39.49 -34.80 -23.21
C PRO A 61 38.54 -36.02 -23.52
N GLY A 62 37.29 -35.76 -23.93
CA GLY A 62 36.57 -36.59 -24.93
C GLY A 62 35.31 -37.33 -24.46
N GLY A 63 34.16 -37.02 -25.09
CA GLY A 63 32.91 -37.77 -24.95
C GLY A 63 31.77 -37.14 -25.74
N GLU A 64 31.58 -37.61 -26.97
CA GLU A 64 30.47 -37.27 -27.86
C GLU A 64 29.13 -37.76 -27.29
N GLY A 65 28.12 -36.89 -27.32
CA GLY A 65 26.73 -37.24 -27.03
C GLY A 65 25.81 -36.40 -27.91
N GLY A 66 25.29 -37.01 -28.98
CA GLY A 66 24.48 -36.35 -30.00
C GLY A 66 23.19 -35.74 -29.46
N GLY A 67 23.04 -34.43 -29.64
CA GLY A 67 21.78 -33.72 -29.51
C GLY A 67 21.18 -33.45 -30.88
N VAL A 68 20.02 -34.02 -31.15
CA VAL A 68 19.21 -33.70 -32.34
C VAL A 68 18.67 -32.27 -32.17
N VAL A 69 19.17 -31.34 -32.98
CA VAL A 69 18.61 -29.99 -33.11
C VAL A 69 17.40 -30.06 -34.03
N LEU A 70 16.19 -30.12 -33.46
CA LEU A 70 14.98 -29.82 -34.20
C LEU A 70 14.74 -28.31 -34.15
N ALA A 71 15.22 -27.63 -35.19
CA ALA A 71 14.87 -26.24 -35.47
C ALA A 71 13.37 -26.15 -35.80
N ALA A 72 12.62 -25.38 -35.01
CA ALA A 72 11.31 -24.85 -35.40
C ALA A 72 11.50 -23.37 -35.83
N PRO A 73 10.79 -22.90 -36.86
CA PRO A 73 11.16 -21.71 -37.60
C PRO A 73 10.93 -20.43 -36.79
N VAL A 74 12.00 -19.67 -36.60
CA VAL A 74 11.96 -18.29 -36.10
C VAL A 74 11.38 -17.41 -37.21
N GLN A 75 10.21 -16.82 -36.98
CA GLN A 75 9.80 -15.64 -37.76
C GLN A 75 10.64 -14.43 -37.32
N PRO A 76 11.26 -13.68 -38.25
CA PRO A 76 12.09 -12.55 -37.88
C PRO A 76 11.22 -11.30 -37.65
N GLY A 77 11.08 -10.88 -36.40
CA GLY A 77 10.49 -9.57 -36.07
C GLY A 77 9.90 -9.51 -34.66
N ARG A 78 10.63 -8.84 -33.74
CA ARG A 78 10.32 -8.56 -32.32
C ARG A 78 10.71 -9.64 -31.31
N GLY A 79 12.01 -9.80 -31.09
CA GLY A 79 12.52 -10.34 -29.83
C GLY A 79 12.61 -9.23 -28.77
N ARG A 80 11.64 -9.18 -27.84
CA ARG A 80 11.86 -8.58 -26.52
C ARG A 80 12.32 -9.72 -25.60
N ALA A 81 13.54 -9.62 -25.09
CA ALA A 81 14.04 -10.54 -24.07
C ALA A 81 13.15 -10.43 -22.83
N PHE A 82 12.40 -11.48 -22.54
CA PHE A 82 11.72 -11.62 -21.25
C PHE A 82 12.78 -11.86 -20.17
N TYR A 83 12.63 -11.20 -19.03
CA TYR A 83 13.58 -11.25 -17.90
C TYR A 83 13.65 -12.60 -17.19
N ASN A 84 12.89 -13.59 -17.66
CA ASN A 84 12.88 -14.95 -17.13
C ASN A 84 13.59 -15.86 -18.13
N ALA A 85 14.82 -16.25 -17.81
CA ALA A 85 15.51 -17.31 -18.52
C ALA A 85 14.81 -18.66 -18.24
N ASP A 86 14.54 -19.41 -19.31
CA ASP A 86 13.99 -20.77 -19.40
C ASP A 86 12.85 -21.16 -18.45
N VAL A 87 11.65 -21.23 -19.02
CA VAL A 87 10.42 -21.72 -18.41
C VAL A 87 10.23 -23.21 -18.73
N THR A 88 10.30 -24.07 -17.71
CA THR A 88 9.85 -25.46 -17.80
C THR A 88 8.32 -25.52 -17.64
N VAL A 89 7.65 -26.01 -18.68
CA VAL A 89 6.19 -26.22 -18.68
C VAL A 89 5.92 -27.62 -18.14
N HIS A 90 5.21 -27.71 -17.03
CA HIS A 90 4.66 -28.99 -16.56
C HIS A 90 3.14 -29.00 -16.81
N ASP A 91 2.59 -30.11 -17.28
CA ASP A 91 1.14 -30.25 -17.41
C ASP A 91 0.53 -30.27 -15.99
N ALA A 92 -0.32 -29.29 -15.67
CA ALA A 92 -1.00 -29.24 -14.39
C ALA A 92 -2.14 -30.29 -14.39
N PRO A 93 -2.28 -31.10 -13.33
CA PRO A 93 -3.38 -32.07 -13.22
C PRO A 93 -4.74 -31.42 -12.90
N PHE A 94 -4.86 -30.09 -12.94
CA PHE A 94 -6.05 -29.35 -12.52
C PHE A 94 -6.55 -28.37 -13.59
N ASP A 95 -7.86 -28.13 -13.58
CA ASP A 95 -8.50 -27.14 -14.46
C ASP A 95 -8.36 -25.74 -13.86
N VAL A 96 -7.63 -24.87 -14.55
CA VAL A 96 -7.34 -23.49 -14.12
C VAL A 96 -8.61 -22.63 -14.02
N GLN A 97 -9.63 -22.88 -14.84
CA GLN A 97 -10.91 -22.15 -14.74
C GLN A 97 -11.67 -22.55 -13.48
N VAL A 98 -11.65 -23.85 -13.15
CA VAL A 98 -12.24 -24.36 -11.90
C VAL A 98 -11.50 -23.79 -10.69
N LEU A 99 -10.16 -23.79 -10.71
CA LEU A 99 -9.35 -23.21 -9.65
C LEU A 99 -9.69 -21.71 -9.47
N TRP A 100 -9.70 -20.94 -10.55
CA TRP A 100 -9.95 -19.50 -10.47
C TRP A 100 -11.34 -19.18 -9.90
N SER A 101 -12.36 -19.96 -10.27
CA SER A 101 -13.70 -19.84 -9.68
C SER A 101 -13.68 -20.08 -8.16
N ARG A 102 -12.94 -21.11 -7.69
CA ARG A 102 -12.78 -21.38 -6.25
C ARG A 102 -12.02 -20.27 -5.53
N VAL A 103 -10.96 -19.73 -6.14
CA VAL A 103 -10.21 -18.58 -5.60
C VAL A 103 -11.13 -17.39 -5.38
N GLY A 104 -12.02 -17.08 -6.34
CA GLY A 104 -13.02 -16.02 -6.17
C GLY A 104 -14.01 -16.28 -5.04
N ALA A 105 -14.42 -17.53 -4.80
CA ALA A 105 -15.28 -17.89 -3.68
C ALA A 105 -14.55 -17.73 -2.33
N TRP A 106 -13.34 -18.31 -2.20
CA TRP A 106 -12.53 -18.23 -0.98
C TRP A 106 -12.14 -16.80 -0.64
N ALA A 107 -11.82 -15.97 -1.64
CA ALA A 107 -11.51 -14.57 -1.43
C ALA A 107 -12.69 -13.81 -0.79
N ARG A 108 -13.92 -14.06 -1.28
CA ARG A 108 -15.14 -13.47 -0.70
C ARG A 108 -15.38 -13.94 0.73
N GLU A 109 -15.20 -15.22 1.02
CA GLU A 109 -15.28 -15.76 2.40
C GLU A 109 -14.26 -15.11 3.34
N LEU A 110 -13.08 -14.76 2.81
CA LEU A 110 -12.03 -14.08 3.57
C LEU A 110 -12.26 -12.56 3.70
N GLY A 111 -13.29 -12.01 3.07
CA GLY A 111 -13.69 -10.60 3.15
C GLY A 111 -13.14 -9.71 2.03
N PHE A 112 -12.55 -10.27 0.97
CA PHE A 112 -12.18 -9.50 -0.23
C PHE A 112 -13.41 -9.27 -1.10
N SER A 113 -13.61 -8.04 -1.58
CA SER A 113 -14.77 -7.69 -2.42
C SER A 113 -14.55 -8.05 -3.90
N GLN A 114 -13.28 -8.10 -4.35
CA GLN A 114 -12.91 -8.55 -5.69
C GLN A 114 -11.46 -9.07 -5.70
N VAL A 115 -11.21 -10.08 -6.53
CA VAL A 115 -9.86 -10.53 -6.92
C VAL A 115 -9.74 -10.52 -8.44
N GLY A 116 -8.51 -10.30 -8.91
CA GLY A 116 -8.14 -10.28 -10.32
C GLY A 116 -6.71 -10.78 -10.50
N VAL A 117 -6.32 -11.03 -11.74
CA VAL A 117 -4.98 -11.47 -12.13
C VAL A 117 -4.37 -10.44 -13.06
N ALA A 118 -3.24 -9.87 -12.66
CA ALA A 118 -2.43 -9.01 -13.51
C ALA A 118 -1.28 -9.80 -14.16
N ASP A 119 -0.89 -9.37 -15.36
CA ASP A 119 0.42 -9.69 -15.90
C ASP A 119 1.55 -9.01 -15.11
N VAL A 120 2.79 -9.40 -15.39
CA VAL A 120 3.98 -8.90 -14.71
C VAL A 120 4.74 -7.81 -15.49
N ASP A 121 4.30 -7.46 -16.71
CA ASP A 121 4.99 -6.46 -17.54
C ASP A 121 4.52 -5.04 -17.20
N LEU A 122 5.11 -4.45 -16.16
CA LEU A 122 4.81 -3.07 -15.75
C LEU A 122 5.71 -2.03 -16.42
N SER A 123 6.38 -2.37 -17.53
CA SER A 123 7.33 -1.47 -18.20
C SER A 123 6.73 -0.12 -18.61
N ALA A 124 5.42 -0.09 -18.92
CA ALA A 124 4.70 1.14 -19.24
C ALA A 124 4.57 2.13 -18.06
N ALA A 125 4.70 1.65 -16.81
CA ALA A 125 4.63 2.50 -15.61
C ALA A 125 5.99 3.12 -15.24
N GLU A 126 7.11 2.56 -15.71
CA GLU A 126 8.46 3.02 -15.38
C GLU A 126 8.67 4.51 -15.73
N PRO A 127 8.29 5.03 -16.91
CA PRO A 127 8.51 6.44 -17.24
C PRO A 127 7.80 7.41 -16.30
N GLY A 128 6.56 7.10 -15.90
CA GLY A 128 5.79 7.93 -14.97
C GLY A 128 6.41 7.98 -13.58
N LEU A 129 6.85 6.81 -13.08
CA LEU A 129 7.58 6.71 -11.82
C LEU A 129 8.88 7.51 -11.85
N MET A 130 9.69 7.36 -12.90
CA MET A 130 10.97 8.06 -13.02
C MET A 130 10.79 9.58 -13.09
N GLN A 131 9.77 10.06 -13.81
CA GLN A 131 9.45 11.49 -13.85
C GLN A 131 9.01 12.02 -12.47
N TRP A 132 8.21 11.24 -11.73
CA TRP A 132 7.74 11.60 -10.40
C TRP A 132 8.89 11.66 -9.38
N LEU A 133 9.82 10.70 -9.46
CA LEU A 133 11.05 10.69 -8.66
C LEU A 133 11.96 11.87 -9.01
N ALA A 134 12.20 12.12 -10.30
CA ALA A 134 13.03 13.22 -10.78
C ALA A 134 12.49 14.61 -10.39
N ALA A 135 11.16 14.75 -10.30
CA ALA A 135 10.52 15.97 -9.82
C ALA A 135 10.60 16.16 -8.30
N GLY A 136 11.15 15.19 -7.56
CA GLY A 136 11.23 15.23 -6.10
C GLY A 136 9.86 15.10 -5.41
N PHE A 137 8.83 14.65 -6.14
CA PHE A 137 7.45 14.61 -5.64
C PHE A 137 7.23 13.54 -4.56
N HIS A 138 8.23 12.71 -4.25
CA HIS A 138 8.22 11.73 -3.16
C HIS A 138 8.51 12.32 -1.78
N GLY A 139 8.98 13.58 -1.70
CA GLY A 139 9.38 14.18 -0.43
C GLY A 139 10.44 13.34 0.29
N SER A 140 10.26 13.11 1.59
CA SER A 140 11.17 12.31 2.42
C SER A 140 10.92 10.80 2.38
N MET A 141 10.08 10.31 1.47
CA MET A 141 9.85 8.87 1.30
C MET A 141 11.02 8.22 0.55
N ASP A 142 12.21 8.16 1.16
CA ASP A 142 13.44 7.68 0.51
C ASP A 142 13.31 6.25 -0.04
N TYR A 143 12.46 5.42 0.59
CA TYR A 143 12.12 4.07 0.11
C TYR A 143 11.49 4.06 -1.30
N MET A 144 10.94 5.19 -1.76
CA MET A 144 10.46 5.36 -3.13
C MET A 144 11.61 5.37 -4.14
N ALA A 145 12.75 5.96 -3.79
CA ALA A 145 13.92 6.08 -4.65
C ALA A 145 14.95 4.94 -4.45
N ALA A 146 15.03 4.38 -3.24
CA ALA A 146 16.11 3.48 -2.81
C ALA A 146 16.27 2.18 -3.64
N HIS A 147 15.23 1.74 -4.34
CA HIS A 147 15.22 0.46 -5.07
C HIS A 147 15.08 0.59 -6.58
N GLY A 148 15.31 1.78 -7.14
CA GLY A 148 15.20 2.04 -8.57
C GLY A 148 13.88 1.53 -9.15
N LEU A 149 13.94 0.66 -10.15
CA LEU A 149 12.79 0.14 -10.87
C LEU A 149 12.26 -1.20 -10.33
N LYS A 150 12.79 -1.70 -9.21
CA LYS A 150 12.38 -2.98 -8.62
C LYS A 150 10.86 -3.09 -8.41
N ARG A 151 10.19 -1.98 -8.09
CA ARG A 151 8.73 -1.91 -7.93
C ARG A 151 7.92 -2.12 -9.20
N ALA A 152 8.51 -1.81 -10.36
CA ALA A 152 7.92 -2.03 -11.67
C ALA A 152 8.37 -3.37 -12.29
N ARG A 153 9.15 -4.17 -11.55
CA ARG A 153 9.76 -5.41 -12.08
C ARG A 153 9.52 -6.56 -11.13
N PRO A 154 8.34 -7.21 -11.21
CA PRO A 154 7.96 -8.28 -10.28
C PRO A 154 8.99 -9.39 -10.13
N ALA A 155 9.67 -9.79 -11.22
CA ALA A 155 10.72 -10.80 -11.19
C ALA A 155 11.98 -10.38 -10.41
N GLU A 156 12.31 -9.09 -10.34
CA GLU A 156 13.42 -8.59 -9.50
C GLU A 156 13.03 -8.55 -8.02
N LEU A 157 11.74 -8.38 -7.72
CA LEU A 157 11.21 -8.37 -6.35
C LEU A 157 11.08 -9.79 -5.77
N VAL A 158 10.50 -10.69 -6.55
CA VAL A 158 10.34 -12.11 -6.23
C VAL A 158 10.71 -12.92 -7.47
N PRO A 159 11.93 -13.51 -7.50
CA PRO A 159 12.38 -14.33 -8.62
C PRO A 159 11.36 -15.41 -8.96
N GLY A 160 11.13 -15.57 -10.26
CA GLY A 160 10.19 -16.54 -10.80
C GLY A 160 8.72 -16.13 -10.82
N THR A 161 8.39 -14.89 -10.47
CA THR A 161 7.02 -14.38 -10.62
C THR A 161 6.61 -14.35 -12.10
N VAL A 162 5.49 -14.99 -12.41
CA VAL A 162 4.89 -15.05 -13.77
C VAL A 162 3.46 -14.50 -13.80
N SER A 163 2.77 -14.41 -12.67
CA SER A 163 1.49 -13.72 -12.54
C SER A 163 1.32 -13.12 -11.14
N VAL A 164 0.38 -12.18 -11.00
CA VAL A 164 0.05 -11.57 -9.71
C VAL A 164 -1.46 -11.62 -9.49
N ILE A 165 -1.90 -12.25 -8.39
CA ILE A 165 -3.26 -12.05 -7.90
C ILE A 165 -3.31 -10.71 -7.18
N THR A 166 -4.22 -9.85 -7.58
CA THR A 166 -4.56 -8.62 -6.84
C THR A 166 -5.88 -8.82 -6.14
N ALA A 167 -6.00 -8.37 -4.91
CA ALA A 167 -7.24 -8.38 -4.16
C ALA A 167 -7.57 -6.97 -3.69
N ARG A 168 -8.87 -6.67 -3.55
CA ARG A 168 -9.32 -5.46 -2.87
C ARG A 168 -10.24 -5.81 -1.70
N MET A 169 -10.19 -4.99 -0.66
CA MET A 169 -10.95 -5.18 0.58
C MET A 169 -11.57 -3.87 1.04
N ASP A 170 -12.90 -3.79 0.99
CA ASP A 170 -13.64 -2.57 1.34
C ASP A 170 -13.44 -2.23 2.84
N TYR A 171 -13.27 -0.95 3.15
CA TYR A 171 -12.95 -0.51 4.52
C TYR A 171 -13.92 0.49 5.14
N LEU A 172 -14.98 0.92 4.43
CA LEU A 172 -15.99 1.75 5.08
C LEU A 172 -16.58 0.99 6.28
N PRO A 173 -16.66 1.61 7.48
CA PRO A 173 -17.22 0.96 8.66
C PRO A 173 -18.60 0.33 8.41
N ARG A 174 -18.91 -0.76 9.12
CA ARG A 174 -20.16 -1.51 8.93
C ARG A 174 -21.42 -0.67 9.17
N ALA A 175 -21.33 0.25 10.12
CA ALA A 175 -22.40 1.15 10.51
C ALA A 175 -22.45 2.45 9.68
N THR A 176 -21.64 2.59 8.63
CA THR A 176 -21.64 3.78 7.77
C THR A 176 -23.00 3.97 7.10
N LEU A 177 -23.54 5.19 7.23
CA LEU A 177 -24.82 5.59 6.67
C LEU A 177 -24.71 5.93 5.17
N PRO A 178 -25.81 5.91 4.39
CA PRO A 178 -25.78 6.22 2.97
C PRO A 178 -25.22 7.61 2.61
N ASP A 179 -25.42 8.61 3.47
CA ASP A 179 -25.01 10.00 3.34
C ASP A 179 -23.61 10.30 3.92
N TRP A 180 -22.78 9.27 4.06
CA TRP A 180 -21.48 9.38 4.74
C TRP A 180 -20.54 10.43 4.13
N GLN A 181 -20.61 10.68 2.82
CA GLN A 181 -19.76 11.68 2.15
C GLN A 181 -20.07 13.07 2.69
N ASP A 182 -21.36 13.43 2.79
CA ASP A 182 -21.81 14.71 3.33
C ASP A 182 -21.50 14.80 4.82
N ALA A 183 -21.71 13.70 5.55
CA ALA A 183 -21.38 13.64 6.96
C ALA A 183 -19.89 13.88 7.23
N GLU A 184 -18.98 13.28 6.45
CA GLU A 184 -17.52 13.47 6.57
C GLU A 184 -17.08 14.87 6.12
N LEU A 185 -17.66 15.42 5.04
CA LEU A 185 -17.38 16.80 4.61
C LEU A 185 -17.83 17.84 5.65
N ALA A 186 -18.97 17.61 6.31
CA ALA A 186 -19.48 18.50 7.35
C ALA A 186 -18.54 18.56 8.58
N ARG A 187 -17.70 17.53 8.81
CA ARG A 187 -16.73 17.55 9.93
C ARG A 187 -15.61 18.56 9.71
N LEU A 188 -15.29 18.87 8.45
CA LEU A 188 -14.24 19.82 8.09
C LEU A 188 -14.54 21.24 8.61
N THR A 189 -15.81 21.54 8.89
CA THR A 189 -16.25 22.84 9.41
C THR A 189 -16.40 22.86 10.93
N ARG A 190 -16.05 21.77 11.64
CA ARG A 190 -16.12 21.67 13.10
C ARG A 190 -14.75 21.99 13.72
N PRO A 191 -14.49 23.24 14.16
CA PRO A 191 -13.16 23.68 14.56
C PRO A 191 -12.60 22.93 15.78
N HIS A 192 -13.46 22.40 16.65
CA HIS A 192 -13.03 21.71 17.87
C HIS A 192 -12.69 20.24 17.67
N GLU A 193 -13.00 19.65 16.53
CA GLU A 193 -12.86 18.21 16.30
C GLU A 193 -11.52 17.87 15.63
N GLY A 194 -10.88 16.77 16.04
CA GLY A 194 -9.76 16.18 15.30
C GLY A 194 -10.23 15.14 14.29
N ILE A 195 -9.82 15.27 13.03
CA ILE A 195 -10.18 14.33 11.96
C ILE A 195 -9.05 13.36 11.67
N VAL A 196 -9.37 12.07 11.84
CA VAL A 196 -8.58 10.94 11.37
C VAL A 196 -9.23 10.37 10.11
N SER A 197 -8.43 10.16 9.08
CA SER A 197 -8.87 9.52 7.83
C SER A 197 -9.55 8.17 8.09
N VAL A 198 -10.61 7.88 7.34
CA VAL A 198 -11.52 6.74 7.54
C VAL A 198 -10.74 5.41 7.58
N TYR A 199 -9.74 5.24 6.73
CA TYR A 199 -8.97 3.98 6.65
C TYR A 199 -8.21 3.65 7.94
N ALA A 200 -7.88 4.67 8.75
CA ALA A 200 -7.00 4.54 9.91
C ALA A 200 -7.74 4.42 11.25
N ARG A 201 -9.08 4.52 11.24
CA ARG A 201 -9.91 4.50 12.47
C ARG A 201 -10.00 3.12 13.12
N GLY A 202 -9.82 2.07 12.33
CA GLY A 202 -9.90 0.68 12.78
C GLY A 202 -8.53 0.05 13.08
N ARG A 203 -8.47 -1.27 12.90
CA ARG A 203 -7.26 -2.08 12.98
C ARG A 203 -6.35 -1.82 11.77
N ASP A 204 -5.05 -1.97 11.99
CA ASP A 204 -4.02 -1.88 10.98
C ASP A 204 -4.25 -2.85 9.81
N TYR A 205 -4.60 -2.26 8.66
CA TYR A 205 -4.97 -2.99 7.46
C TYR A 205 -3.84 -3.86 6.92
N HIS A 206 -2.57 -3.47 7.11
CA HIS A 206 -1.42 -4.24 6.66
C HIS A 206 -1.47 -5.67 7.21
N LYS A 207 -1.81 -5.81 8.50
CA LYS A 207 -1.93 -7.12 9.16
C LYS A 207 -3.19 -7.86 8.72
N VAL A 208 -4.31 -7.15 8.60
CA VAL A 208 -5.62 -7.72 8.24
C VAL A 208 -5.60 -8.28 6.82
N VAL A 209 -5.17 -7.47 5.84
CA VAL A 209 -5.09 -7.81 4.42
C VAL A 209 -4.06 -8.91 4.20
N ARG A 210 -2.82 -8.74 4.68
CA ARG A 210 -1.75 -9.74 4.50
C ARG A 210 -2.11 -11.09 5.11
N GLY A 211 -2.66 -11.09 6.33
CA GLY A 211 -3.07 -12.33 6.99
C GLY A 211 -4.18 -13.07 6.25
N ARG A 212 -5.07 -12.36 5.56
CA ARG A 212 -6.12 -12.95 4.72
C ARG A 212 -5.61 -13.40 3.36
N LEU A 213 -4.66 -12.68 2.75
CA LEU A 213 -3.97 -13.13 1.56
C LEU A 213 -3.17 -14.41 1.81
N GLN A 214 -2.52 -14.53 2.96
CA GLN A 214 -1.84 -15.76 3.36
C GLN A 214 -2.83 -16.93 3.42
N LYS A 215 -3.97 -16.77 4.09
CA LYS A 215 -5.03 -17.79 4.13
C LYS A 215 -5.58 -18.15 2.75
N LEU A 216 -5.69 -17.16 1.85
CA LEU A 216 -6.13 -17.41 0.47
C LEU A 216 -5.11 -18.29 -0.26
N GLN A 217 -3.83 -17.95 -0.15
CA GLN A 217 -2.75 -18.74 -0.71
C GLN A 217 -2.68 -20.15 -0.11
N ASP A 218 -2.86 -20.30 1.21
CA ASP A 218 -2.86 -21.61 1.88
C ASP A 218 -3.95 -22.52 1.29
N ARG A 219 -5.15 -21.97 1.01
CA ARG A 219 -6.24 -22.72 0.36
C ARG A 219 -5.92 -23.11 -1.08
N ILE A 220 -5.26 -22.23 -1.84
CA ILE A 220 -4.78 -22.57 -3.18
C ILE A 220 -3.78 -23.73 -3.07
N ALA A 221 -2.83 -23.67 -2.13
CA ALA A 221 -1.80 -24.69 -1.97
C ALA A 221 -2.38 -26.04 -1.53
N ALA A 222 -3.44 -26.04 -0.73
CA ALA A 222 -4.17 -27.26 -0.36
C ALA A 222 -4.84 -27.94 -1.57
N GLU A 223 -5.20 -27.18 -2.61
CA GLU A 223 -5.86 -27.70 -3.82
C GLU A 223 -4.86 -28.23 -4.85
N ILE A 224 -3.79 -27.46 -5.13
CA ILE A 224 -2.88 -27.74 -6.27
C ILE A 224 -1.48 -28.19 -5.83
N GLY A 225 -1.24 -28.33 -4.54
CA GLY A 225 0.07 -28.55 -3.96
C GLY A 225 0.86 -27.24 -3.78
N PRO A 226 2.09 -27.32 -3.22
CA PRO A 226 2.91 -26.15 -2.93
C PRO A 226 3.32 -25.40 -4.22
N PHE A 227 3.45 -24.09 -4.16
CA PHE A 227 3.93 -23.24 -5.25
C PHE A 227 4.67 -22.02 -4.70
N GLY A 228 5.57 -21.44 -5.48
CA GLY A 228 6.31 -20.25 -5.14
C GLY A 228 5.38 -19.04 -5.08
N HIS A 229 5.38 -18.36 -3.94
CA HIS A 229 4.52 -17.21 -3.75
C HIS A 229 5.10 -16.21 -2.75
N ARG A 230 4.58 -14.98 -2.79
CA ARG A 230 4.78 -14.00 -1.72
C ARG A 230 3.61 -13.03 -1.65
N VAL A 231 3.12 -12.80 -0.43
CA VAL A 231 2.00 -11.89 -0.15
C VAL A 231 2.51 -10.48 0.20
N PHE A 232 1.80 -9.47 -0.30
CA PHE A 232 2.13 -8.06 -0.10
C PHE A 232 0.91 -7.21 0.24
N SER A 233 1.18 -6.10 0.94
CA SER A 233 0.23 -5.02 1.20
C SER A 233 1.04 -3.82 1.73
N ASP A 234 1.17 -2.77 0.90
CA ASP A 234 1.75 -1.41 1.11
C ASP A 234 3.22 -1.32 1.57
N SER A 235 3.64 -2.19 2.47
CA SER A 235 4.97 -2.18 3.11
C SER A 235 6.13 -2.71 2.25
N ALA A 236 5.90 -2.99 0.97
CA ALA A 236 6.91 -3.49 0.05
C ALA A 236 6.97 -2.61 -1.20
N PRO A 237 8.09 -2.59 -1.95
CA PRO A 237 8.19 -1.81 -3.17
C PRO A 237 7.38 -2.49 -4.29
N VAL A 238 6.06 -2.45 -4.19
CA VAL A 238 5.10 -2.94 -5.19
C VAL A 238 4.46 -1.71 -5.85
N LEU A 239 3.96 -1.86 -7.08
CA LEU A 239 3.10 -0.86 -7.73
C LEU A 239 1.64 -1.35 -7.66
N GLU A 240 1.08 -1.38 -6.45
CA GLU A 240 -0.21 -1.99 -6.13
C GLU A 240 -1.32 -1.45 -7.04
N ALA A 241 -1.35 -0.13 -7.21
CA ALA A 241 -2.38 0.50 -8.01
C ALA A 241 -2.25 0.25 -9.52
N GLU A 242 -1.03 0.05 -10.03
CA GLU A 242 -0.81 -0.33 -11.44
C GLU A 242 -1.26 -1.77 -11.66
N LEU A 243 -0.88 -2.68 -10.75
CA LEU A 243 -1.31 -4.07 -10.79
C LEU A 243 -2.84 -4.17 -10.70
N ALA A 244 -3.47 -3.43 -9.78
CA ALA A 244 -4.91 -3.41 -9.61
C ALA A 244 -5.66 -2.87 -10.85
N ALA A 245 -5.11 -1.85 -11.53
CA ALA A 245 -5.71 -1.36 -12.78
C ALA A 245 -5.64 -2.41 -13.89
N ARG A 246 -4.51 -3.12 -13.99
CA ARG A 246 -4.27 -4.16 -15.00
C ARG A 246 -5.10 -5.42 -14.81
N SER A 247 -5.37 -5.78 -13.56
CA SER A 247 -6.18 -6.95 -13.19
C SER A 247 -7.69 -6.68 -13.15
N GLY A 248 -8.14 -5.51 -13.63
CA GLY A 248 -9.56 -5.19 -13.71
C GLY A 248 -10.22 -4.85 -12.37
N GLN A 249 -9.44 -4.51 -11.34
CA GLN A 249 -9.99 -4.04 -10.05
C GLN A 249 -10.58 -2.62 -10.16
N GLY A 250 -10.17 -1.86 -11.19
CA GLY A 250 -10.56 -0.48 -11.40
C GLY A 250 -9.70 0.25 -12.43
N TRP A 251 -9.77 1.58 -12.42
CA TRP A 251 -8.88 2.48 -13.19
C TRP A 251 -8.20 3.48 -12.26
N ARG A 252 -7.11 4.11 -12.71
CA ARG A 252 -6.45 5.18 -11.96
C ARG A 252 -7.31 6.45 -12.03
N GLY A 253 -7.77 6.96 -10.89
CA GLY A 253 -8.45 8.26 -10.81
C GLY A 253 -7.49 9.44 -10.95
N LYS A 254 -8.00 10.63 -11.27
CA LYS A 254 -7.18 11.86 -11.38
C LYS A 254 -6.45 12.21 -10.08
N HIS A 255 -7.01 11.82 -8.94
CA HIS A 255 -6.40 11.93 -7.62
C HIS A 255 -5.38 10.82 -7.28
N THR A 256 -5.02 9.98 -8.26
CA THR A 256 -4.01 8.93 -8.13
C THR A 256 -4.39 7.76 -7.22
N LEU A 257 -5.66 7.49 -6.94
CA LEU A 257 -6.08 6.21 -6.33
C LEU A 257 -6.76 5.33 -7.37
N VAL A 258 -6.94 4.05 -7.05
CA VAL A 258 -7.74 3.15 -7.90
C VAL A 258 -9.22 3.41 -7.62
N LEU A 259 -9.98 3.60 -8.69
CA LEU A 259 -11.43 3.76 -8.67
C LEU A 259 -12.09 2.53 -9.29
N SER A 260 -13.16 2.10 -8.66
CA SER A 260 -14.04 1.03 -9.09
C SER A 260 -15.43 1.59 -9.34
N ARG A 261 -16.08 1.10 -10.39
CA ARG A 261 -17.44 1.51 -10.75
C ARG A 261 -18.43 1.05 -9.69
N GLU A 262 -18.22 -0.14 -9.13
CA GLU A 262 -19.10 -0.78 -8.16
C GLU A 262 -18.63 -0.59 -6.70
N GLY A 263 -17.41 -0.08 -6.47
CA GLY A 263 -16.81 0.00 -5.13
C GLY A 263 -16.16 1.33 -4.76
N GLY A 264 -16.21 2.35 -5.64
CA GLY A 264 -15.57 3.64 -5.39
C GLY A 264 -14.05 3.49 -5.23
N SER A 265 -13.46 4.09 -4.20
CA SER A 265 -12.03 4.01 -3.84
C SER A 265 -11.82 3.62 -2.37
N MET A 266 -12.88 3.29 -1.63
CA MET A 266 -12.80 3.01 -0.19
C MET A 266 -12.46 1.54 0.08
N PHE A 267 -11.37 1.07 -0.52
CA PHE A 267 -10.83 -0.28 -0.35
C PHE A 267 -9.31 -0.27 -0.22
N PHE A 268 -8.78 -1.26 0.50
CA PHE A 268 -7.37 -1.58 0.51
C PHE A 268 -7.00 -2.48 -0.66
N LEU A 269 -5.73 -2.43 -1.06
CA LEU A 269 -5.14 -3.34 -2.04
C LEU A 269 -4.20 -4.33 -1.36
N GLY A 270 -4.03 -5.47 -1.99
CA GLY A 270 -2.98 -6.41 -1.63
C GLY A 270 -2.77 -7.46 -2.72
N GLU A 271 -1.57 -8.02 -2.76
CA GLU A 271 -1.08 -8.79 -3.90
C GLU A 271 -0.50 -10.13 -3.45
N ILE A 272 -0.64 -11.14 -4.30
CA ILE A 272 0.05 -12.42 -4.20
C ILE A 272 0.84 -12.59 -5.48
N TYR A 273 2.17 -12.51 -5.38
CA TYR A 273 3.07 -12.79 -6.48
C TYR A 273 3.21 -14.30 -6.58
N LEU A 274 3.14 -14.83 -7.79
CA LEU A 274 3.05 -16.26 -8.04
C LEU A 274 4.04 -16.72 -9.11
N ASP A 275 4.66 -17.87 -8.89
CA ASP A 275 5.33 -18.65 -9.94
C ASP A 275 4.32 -19.46 -10.78
N LEU A 276 3.03 -19.38 -10.47
CA LEU A 276 1.93 -19.98 -11.18
C LEU A 276 1.40 -19.05 -12.27
N ALA A 277 1.32 -19.53 -13.52
CA ALA A 277 0.68 -18.82 -14.61
C ALA A 277 -0.85 -18.91 -14.51
N LEU A 278 -1.50 -17.78 -14.21
CA LEU A 278 -2.96 -17.65 -14.19
C LEU A 278 -3.45 -16.80 -15.38
N PRO A 279 -4.67 -17.05 -15.89
CA PRO A 279 -5.23 -16.27 -16.98
C PRO A 279 -5.46 -14.82 -16.51
N PRO A 280 -4.94 -13.81 -17.22
CA PRO A 280 -5.10 -12.42 -16.83
C PRO A 280 -6.56 -12.00 -16.91
N THR A 281 -6.96 -11.13 -15.99
CA THR A 281 -8.27 -10.48 -16.01
C THR A 281 -8.18 -9.19 -16.83
N ALA A 282 -9.20 -8.87 -17.61
CA ALA A 282 -9.14 -7.69 -18.48
C ALA A 282 -9.16 -6.38 -17.66
N PRO A 283 -8.31 -5.39 -18.00
CA PRO A 283 -8.36 -4.08 -17.37
C PRO A 283 -9.67 -3.34 -17.71
N VAL A 284 -10.04 -2.38 -16.86
CA VAL A 284 -11.22 -1.52 -17.05
C VAL A 284 -10.80 -0.15 -17.60
N GLY A 285 -11.66 0.47 -18.41
CA GLY A 285 -11.43 1.80 -18.98
C GLY A 285 -11.53 2.93 -17.95
N ASP A 286 -10.97 4.10 -18.29
CA ASP A 286 -11.08 5.32 -17.48
C ASP A 286 -12.51 5.89 -17.52
N HIS A 287 -13.05 6.22 -16.35
CA HIS A 287 -14.39 6.81 -16.19
C HIS A 287 -14.41 8.16 -15.43
N CYS A 288 -13.28 8.86 -15.27
CA CYS A 288 -13.24 10.20 -14.71
C CYS A 288 -13.81 11.27 -15.66
N GLY A 289 -13.64 11.10 -16.97
CA GLY A 289 -14.09 12.06 -17.99
C GLY A 289 -13.63 13.50 -17.70
N ARG A 290 -14.56 14.46 -17.76
CA ARG A 290 -14.28 15.89 -17.52
C ARG A 290 -14.26 16.28 -16.04
N CYS A 291 -14.60 15.40 -15.11
CA CYS A 291 -14.66 15.71 -13.68
C CYS A 291 -13.31 16.19 -13.14
N GLN A 292 -13.28 17.26 -12.35
CA GLN A 292 -12.07 17.78 -11.67
C GLN A 292 -12.25 17.90 -10.14
N ALA A 293 -13.36 17.40 -9.58
CA ALA A 293 -13.75 17.63 -8.19
C ALA A 293 -12.62 17.33 -7.18
N CYS A 294 -11.89 16.23 -7.36
CA CYS A 294 -10.78 15.86 -6.48
C CYS A 294 -9.59 16.82 -6.54
N ILE A 295 -9.37 17.48 -7.68
CA ILE A 295 -8.33 18.50 -7.85
C ILE A 295 -8.79 19.80 -7.20
N ASP A 296 -10.03 20.21 -7.50
CA ASP A 296 -10.63 21.46 -7.03
C ASP A 296 -10.74 21.51 -5.50
N ILE A 297 -11.05 20.38 -4.84
CA ILE A 297 -11.16 20.32 -3.37
C ILE A 297 -9.81 20.28 -2.66
N CYS A 298 -8.71 19.91 -3.35
CA CYS A 298 -7.44 19.61 -2.72
C CYS A 298 -6.87 20.87 -2.03
N PRO A 299 -6.85 20.97 -0.69
CA PRO A 299 -6.62 22.25 -0.01
C PRO A 299 -5.25 22.86 -0.28
N THR A 300 -4.27 22.01 -0.53
CA THR A 300 -2.88 22.38 -0.77
C THR A 300 -2.50 22.35 -2.25
N GLY A 301 -3.42 22.00 -3.16
CA GLY A 301 -3.13 21.81 -4.58
C GLY A 301 -2.09 20.70 -4.81
N ALA A 302 -2.10 19.64 -3.99
CA ALA A 302 -1.17 18.53 -4.12
C ALA A 302 -1.37 17.72 -5.40
N ILE A 303 -2.58 17.70 -5.96
CA ILE A 303 -2.85 17.10 -7.28
C ILE A 303 -2.55 18.16 -8.34
N VAL A 304 -1.31 18.21 -8.80
CA VAL A 304 -0.81 19.27 -9.70
C VAL A 304 -1.29 19.13 -11.14
N ALA A 305 -1.74 17.93 -11.52
CA ALA A 305 -2.38 17.63 -12.79
C ALA A 305 -3.13 16.28 -12.66
N PRO A 306 -4.06 15.94 -13.58
CA PRO A 306 -4.63 14.60 -13.64
C PRO A 306 -3.55 13.52 -13.54
N TYR A 307 -3.75 12.58 -12.60
CA TYR A 307 -2.85 11.44 -12.35
C TYR A 307 -1.45 11.82 -11.84
N ARG A 308 -1.24 13.07 -11.43
CA ARG A 308 0.04 13.58 -10.94
C ARG A 308 -0.13 14.27 -9.59
N LEU A 309 0.50 13.71 -8.57
CA LEU A 309 0.44 14.21 -7.19
C LEU A 309 1.85 14.58 -6.71
N ASP A 310 2.01 15.76 -6.11
CA ASP A 310 3.19 16.15 -5.34
C ASP A 310 2.95 15.79 -3.87
N ALA A 311 3.61 14.73 -3.38
CA ALA A 311 3.37 14.25 -2.03
C ALA A 311 3.78 15.28 -0.98
N ARG A 312 4.79 16.11 -1.27
CA ARG A 312 5.28 17.16 -0.34
C ARG A 312 4.19 18.13 0.08
N ARG A 313 3.15 18.29 -0.75
CA ARG A 313 1.98 19.15 -0.47
C ARG A 313 0.78 18.36 0.04
N CYS A 314 0.74 17.04 -0.14
CA CYS A 314 -0.41 16.22 0.24
C CYS A 314 -0.55 16.16 1.77
N ILE A 315 -1.71 16.54 2.31
CA ILE A 315 -1.98 16.50 3.76
C ILE A 315 -1.78 15.08 4.32
N SER A 316 -2.10 14.05 3.55
CA SER A 316 -1.86 12.66 3.96
C SER A 316 -0.36 12.39 4.18
N TYR A 317 0.50 12.79 3.24
CA TYR A 317 1.96 12.71 3.41
C TYR A 317 2.44 13.58 4.59
N LEU A 318 1.99 14.84 4.67
CA LEU A 318 2.43 15.78 5.71
C LEU A 318 2.15 15.25 7.13
N THR A 319 0.98 14.65 7.32
CA THR A 319 0.54 14.15 8.64
C THR A 319 1.08 12.76 8.97
N ILE A 320 1.55 11.99 7.99
CA ILE A 320 1.93 10.58 8.17
C ILE A 320 3.41 10.31 7.87
N GLU A 321 3.90 10.71 6.71
CA GLU A 321 5.23 10.35 6.21
C GLU A 321 6.28 11.43 6.49
N HIS A 322 5.87 12.70 6.54
CA HIS A 322 6.78 13.80 6.85
C HIS A 322 7.18 13.78 8.32
N HIS A 323 8.48 13.63 8.59
CA HIS A 323 9.02 13.60 9.95
C HIS A 323 9.28 14.99 10.54
N GLY A 324 9.64 15.96 9.70
CA GLY A 324 10.14 17.27 10.14
C GLY A 324 9.06 18.30 10.43
N SER A 325 9.49 19.57 10.45
CA SER A 325 8.57 20.71 10.53
C SER A 325 7.75 20.86 9.25
N ILE A 326 6.45 21.12 9.39
CA ILE A 326 5.57 21.42 8.25
C ILE A 326 5.67 22.91 7.96
N ASP A 327 5.91 23.29 6.71
CA ASP A 327 6.06 24.69 6.30
C ASP A 327 4.86 25.55 6.72
N GLU A 328 5.12 26.75 7.22
CA GLU A 328 4.09 27.65 7.77
C GLU A 328 2.96 27.97 6.79
N GLU A 329 3.27 28.05 5.49
CA GLU A 329 2.28 28.30 4.44
C GLU A 329 1.27 27.15 4.28
N LEU A 330 1.65 25.91 4.64
CA LEU A 330 0.78 24.73 4.53
C LEU A 330 -0.06 24.51 5.79
N ARG A 331 0.39 25.01 6.96
CA ARG A 331 -0.29 24.79 8.25
C ARG A 331 -1.77 25.26 8.23
N PRO A 332 -2.13 26.45 7.72
CA PRO A 332 -3.53 26.87 7.59
C PRO A 332 -4.40 25.94 6.72
N LEU A 333 -3.81 25.35 5.68
CA LEU A 333 -4.51 24.55 4.69
C LEU A 333 -4.84 23.13 5.18
N ILE A 334 -4.16 22.66 6.24
CA ILE A 334 -4.43 21.35 6.85
C ILE A 334 -5.82 21.31 7.50
N GLY A 335 -6.31 22.45 7.99
CA GLY A 335 -7.57 22.53 8.74
C GLY A 335 -7.49 21.71 10.03
N ASN A 336 -8.47 20.85 10.26
CA ASN A 336 -8.58 20.00 11.44
C ASN A 336 -8.21 18.51 11.20
N ARG A 337 -7.50 18.22 10.09
CA ARG A 337 -7.02 16.87 9.74
C ARG A 337 -5.73 16.56 10.50
N ILE A 338 -5.80 15.59 11.42
CA ILE A 338 -4.68 15.26 12.31
C ILE A 338 -3.95 13.98 11.90
N TYR A 339 -4.55 13.15 11.05
CA TYR A 339 -3.94 11.94 10.48
C TYR A 339 -4.61 11.56 9.16
N GLY A 340 -3.86 11.63 8.05
CA GLY A 340 -4.40 11.36 6.72
C GLY A 340 -5.30 12.47 6.19
N CYS A 341 -5.79 12.30 4.97
CA CYS A 341 -6.75 13.20 4.34
C CYS A 341 -7.59 12.43 3.31
N ASP A 342 -8.91 12.53 3.43
CA ASP A 342 -9.86 11.82 2.55
C ASP A 342 -10.51 12.74 1.51
N ASP A 343 -10.29 14.05 1.53
CA ASP A 343 -11.07 15.02 0.75
C ASP A 343 -11.22 14.64 -0.74
N CYS A 344 -10.11 14.26 -1.37
CA CYS A 344 -10.08 13.87 -2.79
C CYS A 344 -10.87 12.58 -3.08
N GLN A 345 -11.02 11.71 -2.07
CA GLN A 345 -11.91 10.55 -2.10
C GLN A 345 -13.34 11.00 -1.77
N THR A 346 -13.58 11.69 -0.66
CA THR A 346 -14.92 12.04 -0.18
C THR A 346 -15.70 12.87 -1.19
N VAL A 347 -15.06 13.75 -1.98
CA VAL A 347 -15.73 14.51 -3.05
C VAL A 347 -15.94 13.71 -4.34
N CYS A 348 -15.30 12.55 -4.49
CA CYS A 348 -15.33 11.78 -5.73
C CYS A 348 -16.75 11.20 -5.96
N PRO A 349 -17.40 11.45 -7.11
CA PRO A 349 -18.77 11.00 -7.35
C PRO A 349 -18.92 9.47 -7.44
N TRP A 350 -17.81 8.75 -7.64
CA TRP A 350 -17.78 7.28 -7.63
C TRP A 350 -17.88 6.70 -6.21
N ASN A 351 -17.57 7.48 -5.18
CA ASN A 351 -17.60 7.00 -3.80
C ASN A 351 -19.01 6.86 -3.20
N LYS A 352 -20.05 7.30 -3.91
CA LYS A 352 -21.43 6.92 -3.58
C LYS A 352 -21.69 5.42 -3.76
N TYR A 353 -20.84 4.74 -4.53
CA TYR A 353 -20.86 3.29 -4.73
C TYR A 353 -19.88 2.56 -3.79
N ALA A 354 -19.24 3.25 -2.85
CA ALA A 354 -18.29 2.63 -1.94
C ALA A 354 -18.96 1.56 -1.07
N GLY A 355 -18.38 0.36 -1.05
CA GLY A 355 -18.84 -0.77 -0.27
C GLY A 355 -18.52 -0.62 1.22
N ARG A 356 -19.41 -1.12 2.08
CA ARG A 356 -19.11 -1.28 3.50
C ARG A 356 -18.28 -2.54 3.69
N SER A 357 -17.29 -2.47 4.58
CA SER A 357 -16.54 -3.62 5.05
C SER A 357 -17.50 -4.68 5.60
N THR A 358 -17.22 -5.96 5.37
CA THR A 358 -17.87 -7.06 6.08
C THR A 358 -17.16 -7.42 7.39
N LEU A 359 -15.96 -6.86 7.60
CA LEU A 359 -15.08 -7.14 8.72
C LEU A 359 -15.25 -6.09 9.84
N PRO A 360 -15.36 -6.53 11.11
CA PRO A 360 -15.34 -5.61 12.26
C PRO A 360 -13.98 -4.94 12.45
N ASP A 361 -12.91 -5.49 11.85
CA ASP A 361 -11.55 -4.96 11.95
C ASP A 361 -11.45 -3.49 11.53
N PHE A 362 -12.32 -3.00 10.64
CA PHE A 362 -12.31 -1.63 10.12
C PHE A 362 -13.37 -0.71 10.73
N ASP A 363 -14.13 -1.19 11.71
CA ASP A 363 -15.02 -0.31 12.47
C ASP A 363 -14.19 0.70 13.27
N ALA A 364 -14.71 1.92 13.38
CA ALA A 364 -14.02 2.99 14.09
C ALA A 364 -13.84 2.65 15.57
N ARG A 365 -12.61 2.74 16.05
CA ARG A 365 -12.31 2.63 17.48
C ARG A 365 -12.86 3.84 18.23
N GLU A 366 -13.13 3.64 19.52
CA GLU A 366 -13.52 4.72 20.42
C GLU A 366 -12.47 5.85 20.37
N GLY A 367 -12.96 7.09 20.22
CA GLY A 367 -12.13 8.29 20.14
C GLY A 367 -11.45 8.55 18.78
N MET A 368 -11.57 7.65 17.80
CA MET A 368 -11.04 7.88 16.44
C MET A 368 -12.02 8.65 15.54
N SER A 369 -13.22 8.94 16.04
CA SER A 369 -14.23 9.75 15.38
C SER A 369 -14.95 10.60 16.41
N GLY A 370 -15.17 11.88 16.13
CA GLY A 370 -15.90 12.80 17.01
C GLY A 370 -15.11 13.35 18.21
N SER A 371 -13.89 12.88 18.48
CA SER A 371 -13.08 13.41 19.59
C SER A 371 -12.62 14.83 19.37
N THR A 372 -12.52 15.58 20.47
CA THR A 372 -12.09 16.97 20.43
C THR A 372 -10.57 17.08 20.33
N LEU A 373 -10.07 18.14 19.69
CA LEU A 373 -8.64 18.42 19.60
C LEU A 373 -7.99 18.53 20.99
N VAL A 374 -8.69 19.13 21.96
CA VAL A 374 -8.19 19.28 23.34
C VAL A 374 -7.99 17.92 24.01
N GLU A 375 -8.97 17.02 23.87
CA GLU A 375 -8.89 15.66 24.39
C GLU A 375 -7.70 14.91 23.78
N LEU A 376 -7.58 14.93 22.45
CA LEU A 376 -6.53 14.20 21.72
C LEU A 376 -5.13 14.76 21.99
N PHE A 377 -5.00 16.08 22.19
CA PHE A 377 -3.73 16.74 22.54
C PHE A 377 -3.31 16.46 24.00
N GLY A 378 -4.30 16.18 24.86
CA GLY A 378 -4.11 15.85 26.27
C GLY A 378 -3.54 14.45 26.51
N TRP A 379 -3.47 13.60 25.49
CA TRP A 379 -2.92 12.25 25.64
C TRP A 379 -1.45 12.30 26.08
N SER A 380 -1.09 11.49 27.08
CA SER A 380 0.31 11.19 27.34
C SER A 380 0.85 10.24 26.26
N GLU A 381 2.17 10.05 26.21
CA GLU A 381 2.76 9.07 25.30
C GLU A 381 2.24 7.65 25.57
N ASP A 382 2.12 7.27 26.85
CA ASP A 382 1.55 5.97 27.25
C ASP A 382 0.08 5.82 26.82
N GLU A 383 -0.73 6.88 26.96
CA GLU A 383 -2.11 6.89 26.48
C GLU A 383 -2.16 6.73 24.96
N PHE A 384 -1.34 7.48 24.22
CA PHE A 384 -1.23 7.38 22.77
C PHE A 384 -0.86 5.96 22.34
N LEU A 385 0.17 5.36 22.94
CA LEU A 385 0.63 4.01 22.61
C LEU A 385 -0.45 2.96 22.88
N ARG A 386 -1.18 3.08 24.00
CA ARG A 386 -2.31 2.20 24.35
C ARG A 386 -3.48 2.37 23.38
N ARG A 387 -3.97 3.60 23.16
CA ARG A 387 -5.14 3.89 22.28
C ARG A 387 -4.88 3.50 20.83
N THR A 388 -3.63 3.64 20.37
CA THR A 388 -3.23 3.33 18.99
C THR A 388 -2.68 1.92 18.82
N GLU A 389 -2.72 1.06 19.84
CA GLU A 389 -2.23 -0.32 19.72
C GLU A 389 -2.94 -1.10 18.60
N GLY A 390 -2.17 -1.59 17.63
CA GLY A 390 -2.71 -2.28 16.47
C GLY A 390 -3.49 -1.40 15.48
N SER A 391 -3.39 -0.07 15.59
CA SER A 391 -3.85 0.91 14.58
C SER A 391 -2.65 1.35 13.73
N PRO A 392 -2.85 1.72 12.44
CA PRO A 392 -1.75 2.24 11.62
C PRO A 392 -1.20 3.58 12.17
N ILE A 393 -2.01 4.32 12.95
CA ILE A 393 -1.63 5.61 13.54
C ILE A 393 -0.39 5.50 14.43
N ARG A 394 -0.21 4.36 15.11
CA ARG A 394 0.91 4.16 16.03
C ARG A 394 2.27 4.40 15.39
N ARG A 395 2.39 4.21 14.06
CA ARG A 395 3.65 4.38 13.30
C ARG A 395 4.18 5.81 13.30
N ILE A 396 3.32 6.81 13.50
CA ILE A 396 3.78 8.21 13.48
C ILE A 396 4.48 8.62 14.78
N GLY A 397 4.22 7.90 15.88
CA GLY A 397 4.71 8.27 17.20
C GLY A 397 4.00 9.49 17.79
N HIS A 398 4.16 9.68 19.10
CA HIS A 398 3.45 10.71 19.85
C HIS A 398 3.88 12.14 19.47
N GLU A 399 5.15 12.34 19.13
CA GLU A 399 5.68 13.65 18.72
C GLU A 399 4.94 14.21 17.49
N ARG A 400 4.80 13.40 16.42
CA ARG A 400 4.08 13.82 15.21
C ARG A 400 2.58 13.94 15.43
N TRP A 401 2.03 13.11 16.31
CA TRP A 401 0.64 13.23 16.75
C TRP A 401 0.37 14.61 17.36
N LEU A 402 1.20 15.03 18.33
CA LEU A 402 1.12 16.36 18.93
C LEU A 402 1.38 17.47 17.91
N ARG A 403 2.37 17.34 17.04
CA ARG A 403 2.66 18.32 15.96
C ARG A 403 1.42 18.56 15.09
N ASN A 404 0.77 17.50 14.62
CA ASN A 404 -0.40 17.61 13.74
C ASN A 404 -1.58 18.25 14.48
N ILE A 405 -1.82 17.87 15.73
CA ILE A 405 -2.91 18.44 16.54
C ILE A 405 -2.64 19.91 16.90
N ALA A 406 -1.39 20.30 17.15
CA ALA A 406 -1.04 21.71 17.39
C ALA A 406 -1.42 22.58 16.18
N ILE A 407 -1.17 22.12 14.95
CA ILE A 407 -1.63 22.80 13.73
C ILE A 407 -3.15 22.94 13.73
N ALA A 408 -3.88 21.84 13.98
CA ALA A 408 -5.33 21.86 14.02
C ALA A 408 -5.90 22.80 15.10
N LEU A 409 -5.28 22.85 16.29
CA LEU A 409 -5.63 23.79 17.37
C LEU A 409 -5.40 25.25 16.95
N GLY A 410 -4.29 25.55 16.26
CA GLY A 410 -4.04 26.88 15.71
C GLY A 410 -5.05 27.28 14.63
N ASN A 411 -5.45 26.34 13.78
CA ASN A 411 -6.49 26.56 12.78
C ASN A 411 -7.86 26.78 13.41
N ALA A 412 -8.18 26.03 14.47
CA ALA A 412 -9.39 26.22 15.27
C ALA A 412 -9.43 27.62 15.92
N LEU A 413 -8.30 28.07 16.49
CA LEU A 413 -8.17 29.44 17.01
C LEU A 413 -8.38 30.50 15.93
N ALA A 414 -7.84 30.32 14.73
CA ALA A 414 -8.03 31.29 13.64
C ALA A 414 -9.49 31.33 13.13
N ALA A 415 -10.20 30.19 13.16
CA ALA A 415 -11.56 30.07 12.63
C ALA A 415 -12.66 30.57 13.58
N LEU A 416 -12.43 30.52 14.89
CA LEU A 416 -13.42 30.92 15.91
C LEU A 416 -13.47 32.44 16.11
N PRO A 417 -14.64 33.04 16.38
CA PRO A 417 -14.77 34.45 16.79
C PRO A 417 -13.89 34.79 17.99
N ALA A 418 -13.38 36.02 18.07
CA ALA A 418 -12.41 36.41 19.10
C ALA A 418 -12.93 36.28 20.54
N ASP A 419 -14.24 36.41 20.74
CA ASP A 419 -14.98 36.31 22.00
C ASP A 419 -15.52 34.90 22.29
N ASP A 420 -15.22 33.92 21.43
CA ASP A 420 -15.67 32.54 21.62
C ASP A 420 -14.99 31.90 22.85
N ARG A 421 -15.82 31.48 23.82
CA ARG A 421 -15.37 30.87 25.08
C ARG A 421 -14.58 29.57 24.88
N GLY A 422 -14.74 28.89 23.75
CA GLY A 422 -13.98 27.71 23.36
C GLY A 422 -12.50 28.01 23.12
N ARG A 423 -12.13 29.25 22.76
CA ARG A 423 -10.73 29.65 22.49
C ARG A 423 -9.83 29.48 23.70
N ASP A 424 -10.34 29.76 24.90
CA ASP A 424 -9.56 29.64 26.13
C ASP A 424 -9.17 28.18 26.42
N GLY A 425 -10.07 27.24 26.11
CA GLY A 425 -9.77 25.81 26.21
C GLY A 425 -8.64 25.38 25.26
N LEU A 426 -8.70 25.85 24.01
CA LEU A 426 -7.67 25.58 23.00
C LEU A 426 -6.31 26.17 23.40
N ARG A 427 -6.27 27.43 23.86
CA ARG A 427 -5.04 28.09 24.32
C ARG A 427 -4.44 27.39 25.53
N ARG A 428 -5.27 27.03 26.53
CA ARG A 428 -4.79 26.26 27.69
C ARG A 428 -4.20 24.93 27.28
N ALA A 429 -4.85 24.21 26.36
CA ALA A 429 -4.33 22.94 25.85
C ALA A 429 -2.93 23.13 25.23
N LEU A 430 -2.76 24.10 24.32
CA LEU A 430 -1.47 24.44 23.71
C LEU A 430 -0.41 24.80 24.76
N GLN A 431 -0.76 25.60 25.77
CA GLN A 431 0.16 26.01 26.84
C GLN A 431 0.73 24.83 27.63
N THR A 432 -0.02 23.72 27.79
CA THR A 432 0.51 22.51 28.48
C THR A 432 1.73 21.90 27.80
N ARG A 433 1.98 22.23 26.52
CA ARG A 433 3.09 21.71 25.71
C ARG A 433 4.04 22.81 25.20
N ALA A 434 3.93 24.05 25.69
CA ALA A 434 4.78 25.16 25.26
C ALA A 434 6.28 24.87 25.48
N GLU A 435 6.60 24.18 26.58
CA GLU A 435 7.97 23.78 26.97
C GLU A 435 8.26 22.29 26.69
N HIS A 436 7.57 21.67 25.74
CA HIS A 436 7.78 20.25 25.41
C HIS A 436 9.25 19.99 24.97
N PRO A 437 9.88 18.86 25.34
CA PRO A 437 11.30 18.61 25.01
C PRO A 437 11.60 18.58 23.51
N SER A 438 10.64 18.19 22.67
CA SER A 438 10.78 18.23 21.19
C SER A 438 10.68 19.64 20.63
N ASP A 439 11.71 20.06 19.89
CA ASP A 439 11.77 21.33 19.17
C ASP A 439 10.61 21.48 18.16
N ILE A 440 10.29 20.40 17.45
CA ILE A 440 9.20 20.37 16.47
C ILE A 440 7.87 20.67 17.16
N VAL A 441 7.60 20.03 18.30
CA VAL A 441 6.34 20.28 19.05
C VAL A 441 6.29 21.73 19.52
N ARG A 442 7.38 22.26 20.12
CA ARG A 442 7.40 23.66 20.59
C ARG A 442 7.19 24.66 19.46
N GLU A 443 7.81 24.43 18.30
CA GLU A 443 7.66 25.27 17.12
C GLU A 443 6.19 25.37 16.68
N HIS A 444 5.51 24.23 16.56
CA HIS A 444 4.12 24.19 16.08
C HIS A 444 3.15 24.71 17.15
N VAL A 445 3.43 24.48 18.44
CA VAL A 445 2.66 25.07 19.54
C VAL A 445 2.80 26.60 19.56
N ARG A 446 4.02 27.13 19.39
CA ARG A 446 4.27 28.57 19.33
C ARG A 446 3.55 29.20 18.15
N TRP A 447 3.64 28.57 16.97
CA TRP A 447 2.89 29.01 15.80
C TRP A 447 1.38 29.03 16.07
N ALA A 448 0.84 27.96 16.66
CA ALA A 448 -0.58 27.83 16.96
C ALA A 448 -1.08 28.88 17.97
N LEU A 449 -0.27 29.21 18.99
CA LEU A 449 -0.59 30.26 19.97
C LEU A 449 -0.59 31.67 19.37
N GLY A 450 0.12 31.89 18.26
CA GLY A 450 0.14 33.15 17.52
C GLY A 450 -1.02 33.35 16.54
N ARG A 451 -1.97 32.40 16.47
CA ARG A 451 -3.11 32.42 15.53
C ARG A 451 -4.34 33.19 16.01
#